data_AF-A0A088CD97-F1
#
_entry.id   AF-A0A088CD97-F1
#
_cell.length_a   1.000
_cell.length_b   1.000
_cell.length_c   1.000
_cell.angle_alpha   90.00
_cell.angle_beta   90.00
_cell.angle_gamma   90.00
#
_symmetry.space_group_name_H-M   'P 1'
#
loop_
_entity.id
_entity.type
_entity.pdbx_description
1 polymer ?
#
loop_
_entity_poly.entity_id
_entity_poly.type
_entity_poly.pdbx_seq_one_letter_code
_entity_poly.pdbx_strand_id
1 'polypeptide(L)'
;MESLEALVAHIQGLSGSGEELAHLHSLLKQADGESLRAHSAALLPFLSELDPNTHSLGFLYLLEVFASSTANLRAHGGGDFLVIVADFLTSCSADQIRMAPDKFLNVCKVFKNEVMQLNTPIRGIAPLRAAVRKIQTSSEQLTPIHADYLLMCLLAKQYKAGLSALEDDIFDVDQPKDLFLYCYYGGMIYIGLKKFPKALELLHNAVTAPMSSLNAIAVEAYRKYVLVSLIQNGQ
;
A
#
# COMPACT_ATOMS: atom_id res chain seq x y z
N MET A 1 -19.51 0.07 27.25
CA MET A 1 -18.33 0.30 26.41
C MET A 1 -17.32 -0.74 26.85
N GLU A 2 -16.92 -1.61 25.94
CA GLU A 2 -15.89 -2.63 26.23
C GLU A 2 -14.52 -1.93 26.38
N SER A 3 -13.71 -2.37 27.36
CA SER A 3 -12.39 -1.76 27.57
C SER A 3 -11.42 -2.18 26.47
N LEU A 4 -10.36 -1.40 26.27
CA LEU A 4 -9.35 -1.70 25.25
C LEU A 4 -8.63 -3.03 25.54
N GLU A 5 -8.41 -3.34 26.82
CA GLU A 5 -7.83 -4.60 27.26
C GLU A 5 -8.73 -5.80 26.92
N ALA A 6 -10.05 -5.65 27.09
CA ALA A 6 -11.01 -6.69 26.69
C ALA A 6 -11.00 -6.90 25.17
N LEU A 7 -10.92 -5.82 24.38
CA LEU A 7 -10.80 -5.91 22.93
C LEU A 7 -9.52 -6.66 22.51
N VAL A 8 -8.38 -6.38 23.15
CA VAL A 8 -7.11 -7.07 22.88
C VAL A 8 -7.19 -8.55 23.25
N ALA A 9 -7.81 -8.89 24.38
CA ALA A 9 -8.06 -10.27 24.76
C ALA A 9 -8.94 -11.01 23.73
N HIS A 10 -9.96 -10.34 23.18
CA HIS A 10 -10.77 -10.88 22.09
C HIS A 10 -9.97 -11.10 20.81
N ILE A 11 -9.08 -10.15 20.44
CA ILE A 11 -8.17 -10.33 19.30
C ILE A 11 -7.31 -11.57 19.51
N GLN A 12 -6.69 -11.73 20.68
CA GLN A 12 -5.84 -12.89 20.97
C GLN A 12 -6.62 -14.22 20.98
N GLY A 13 -7.84 -14.23 21.52
CA GLY A 13 -8.66 -15.43 21.63
C GLY A 13 -9.35 -15.88 20.34
N LEU A 14 -9.66 -14.95 19.43
CA LEU A 14 -10.52 -15.22 18.25
C LEU A 14 -9.77 -15.17 16.91
N SER A 15 -8.44 -15.07 16.93
CA SER A 15 -7.62 -15.03 15.70
C SER A 15 -7.24 -16.41 15.15
N GLY A 16 -7.88 -17.49 15.64
CA GLY A 16 -7.59 -18.87 15.29
C GLY A 16 -8.32 -19.36 14.03
N SER A 17 -9.54 -19.87 14.21
CA SER A 17 -10.35 -20.50 13.15
C SER A 17 -11.14 -19.50 12.31
N GLY A 18 -11.64 -19.92 11.14
CA GLY A 18 -12.41 -19.04 10.24
C GLY A 18 -13.72 -18.51 10.84
N GLU A 19 -14.42 -19.30 11.66
CA GLU A 19 -15.64 -18.86 12.35
C GLU A 19 -15.34 -17.84 13.45
N GLU A 20 -14.30 -18.09 14.25
CA GLU A 20 -13.81 -17.17 15.28
C GLU A 20 -13.35 -15.85 14.66
N LEU A 21 -12.65 -15.91 13.52
CA LEU A 21 -12.18 -14.74 12.79
C LEU A 21 -13.33 -13.91 12.22
N ALA A 22 -14.39 -14.56 11.72
CA ALA A 22 -15.61 -13.87 11.29
C ALA A 22 -16.33 -13.19 12.47
N HIS A 23 -16.37 -13.86 13.62
CA HIS A 23 -16.89 -13.29 14.86
C HIS A 23 -16.06 -12.07 15.31
N LEU A 24 -14.74 -12.20 15.34
CA LEU A 24 -13.80 -11.13 15.64
C LEU A 24 -14.00 -9.93 14.71
N HIS A 25 -14.17 -10.17 13.40
CA HIS A 25 -14.41 -9.10 12.44
C HIS A 25 -15.70 -8.33 12.75
N SER A 26 -16.77 -9.03 13.18
CA SER A 26 -18.01 -8.37 13.59
C SER A 26 -17.80 -7.50 14.84
N LEU A 27 -17.10 -8.01 15.85
CA LEU A 27 -16.75 -7.26 17.06
C LEU A 27 -15.92 -6.02 16.73
N LEU A 28 -14.88 -6.17 15.90
CA LEU A 28 -14.02 -5.07 15.48
C LEU A 28 -14.80 -4.00 14.70
N LYS A 29 -15.74 -4.39 13.83
CA LYS A 29 -16.63 -3.43 13.15
C LYS A 29 -17.53 -2.66 14.11
N GLN A 30 -18.01 -3.30 15.18
CA GLN A 30 -18.81 -2.62 16.20
C GLN A 30 -17.96 -1.68 17.05
N ALA A 31 -16.71 -2.06 17.35
CA ALA A 31 -15.76 -1.25 18.12
C ALA A 31 -15.15 -0.10 17.29
N ASP A 32 -15.14 -0.20 15.96
CA ASP A 32 -14.60 0.79 15.01
C ASP A 32 -15.47 2.06 14.91
N GLY A 33 -15.55 2.79 16.02
CA GLY A 33 -16.35 4.00 16.19
C GLY A 33 -15.57 5.16 16.80
N GLU A 34 -16.28 6.17 17.30
CA GLU A 34 -15.67 7.31 18.01
C GLU A 34 -14.94 6.88 19.29
N SER A 35 -15.41 5.81 19.94
CA SER A 35 -14.85 5.28 21.18
C SER A 35 -13.41 4.80 21.04
N LEU A 36 -13.11 3.98 20.02
CA LEU A 36 -11.76 3.49 19.76
C LEU A 36 -10.85 4.64 19.29
N ARG A 37 -11.38 5.57 18.50
CA ARG A 37 -10.64 6.77 18.05
C ARG A 37 -10.28 7.71 19.21
N ALA A 38 -11.15 7.84 20.21
CA ALA A 38 -10.89 8.62 21.42
C ALA A 38 -9.69 8.08 22.23
N HIS A 39 -9.43 6.77 22.16
CA HIS A 39 -8.29 6.12 22.83
C HIS A 39 -7.10 5.90 21.89
N SER A 40 -7.09 6.51 20.70
CA SER A 40 -6.09 6.23 19.65
C SER A 40 -4.64 6.42 20.11
N ALA A 41 -4.34 7.37 20.99
CA ALA A 41 -2.98 7.60 21.49
C ALA A 41 -2.46 6.46 22.38
N ALA A 42 -3.34 5.70 23.02
CA ALA A 42 -2.99 4.62 23.95
C ALA A 42 -2.82 3.26 23.24
N LEU A 43 -2.96 3.19 21.92
CA LEU A 43 -2.98 1.92 21.17
C LEU A 43 -1.59 1.29 20.96
N LEU A 44 -0.52 2.10 20.93
CA LEU A 44 0.84 1.61 20.61
C LEU A 44 1.33 0.48 21.54
N PRO A 45 1.20 0.58 22.88
CA PRO A 45 1.59 -0.52 23.77
C PRO A 45 0.87 -1.82 23.46
N PHE A 46 -0.43 -1.78 23.15
CA PHE A 46 -1.21 -2.99 22.84
C PHE A 46 -0.80 -3.65 21.52
N LEU A 47 -0.26 -2.89 20.55
CA LEU A 47 0.30 -3.49 19.34
C LEU A 47 1.52 -4.36 19.64
N SER A 48 2.25 -4.11 20.74
CA SER A 48 3.38 -4.96 21.14
C SER A 48 2.95 -6.29 21.79
N GLU A 49 1.70 -6.40 22.20
CA GLU A 49 1.10 -7.63 22.75
C GLU A 49 0.50 -8.54 21.67
N LEU A 50 0.48 -8.06 20.42
CA LEU A 50 -0.12 -8.75 19.29
C LEU A 50 0.95 -9.18 18.28
N ASP A 51 0.96 -10.46 17.95
CA ASP A 51 1.74 -10.96 16.82
C ASP A 51 1.15 -10.47 15.47
N PRO A 52 1.94 -9.83 14.59
CA PRO A 52 1.47 -9.30 13.32
C PRO A 52 0.90 -10.34 12.35
N ASN A 53 1.33 -11.60 12.41
CA ASN A 53 0.93 -12.69 11.50
C ASN A 53 -0.34 -13.38 11.98
N THR A 54 -0.40 -13.75 13.27
CA THR A 54 -1.55 -14.48 13.82
C THR A 54 -2.72 -13.55 14.08
N HIS A 55 -2.48 -12.32 14.55
CA HIS A 55 -3.53 -11.36 14.95
C HIS A 55 -3.74 -10.25 13.93
N SER A 56 -3.43 -10.50 12.65
CA SER A 56 -3.36 -9.45 11.62
C SER A 56 -4.61 -8.58 11.49
N LEU A 57 -5.82 -9.16 11.63
CA LEU A 57 -7.08 -8.42 11.50
C LEU A 57 -7.23 -7.43 12.65
N GLY A 58 -7.06 -7.88 13.90
CA GLY A 58 -7.11 -7.00 15.06
C GLY A 58 -6.00 -5.95 15.06
N PHE A 59 -4.78 -6.38 14.75
CA PHE A 59 -3.63 -5.50 14.59
C PHE A 59 -3.91 -4.40 13.56
N LEU A 60 -4.48 -4.75 12.40
CA LEU A 60 -4.83 -3.80 11.35
C LEU A 60 -5.83 -2.74 11.83
N TYR A 61 -6.86 -3.14 12.58
CA TYR A 61 -7.86 -2.20 13.09
C TYR A 61 -7.24 -1.19 14.06
N LEU A 62 -6.41 -1.66 15.01
CA LEU A 62 -5.75 -0.78 15.96
C LEU A 62 -4.73 0.13 15.26
N LEU A 63 -3.94 -0.43 14.35
CA LEU A 63 -2.94 0.31 13.59
C LEU A 63 -3.57 1.37 12.69
N GLU A 64 -4.68 1.07 12.03
CA GLU A 64 -5.40 2.02 11.17
C GLU A 64 -5.98 3.18 11.98
N VAL A 65 -6.59 2.91 13.14
CA VAL A 65 -7.08 3.98 14.03
C VAL A 65 -5.94 4.87 14.50
N PHE A 66 -4.79 4.29 14.84
CA PHE A 66 -3.61 5.06 15.20
C PHE A 66 -3.10 5.92 14.04
N ALA A 67 -2.96 5.31 12.85
CA ALA A 67 -2.45 5.94 11.63
C ALA A 67 -3.36 7.05 11.10
N SER A 68 -4.67 6.96 11.35
CA SER A 68 -5.64 7.99 10.96
C SER A 68 -5.63 9.23 11.85
N SER A 69 -4.93 9.21 12.99
CA SER A 69 -4.80 10.36 13.88
C SER A 69 -3.56 11.20 13.57
N THR A 70 -3.77 12.40 13.01
CA THR A 70 -2.69 13.36 12.76
C THR A 70 -1.93 13.74 14.04
N ALA A 71 -2.59 13.77 15.19
CA ALA A 71 -1.93 14.05 16.47
C ALA A 71 -0.95 12.93 16.84
N ASN A 72 -1.34 11.66 16.62
CA ASN A 72 -0.49 10.52 16.86
C ASN A 72 0.72 10.50 15.92
N LEU A 73 0.50 10.73 14.62
CA LEU A 73 1.59 10.83 13.64
C LEU A 73 2.55 11.99 13.97
N ARG A 74 2.08 13.11 14.51
CA ARG A 74 2.98 14.18 14.94
C ARG A 74 3.80 13.83 16.18
N ALA A 75 3.20 13.10 17.12
CA ALA A 75 3.86 12.78 18.40
C ALA A 75 4.78 11.56 18.31
N HIS A 76 4.40 10.56 17.50
CA HIS A 76 5.06 9.25 17.43
C HIS A 76 5.38 8.83 15.99
N GLY A 77 5.05 9.66 14.99
CA GLY A 77 5.46 9.41 13.61
C GLY A 77 6.97 9.41 13.47
N GLY A 78 7.44 8.80 12.39
CA GLY A 78 8.85 8.54 12.18
C GLY A 78 9.30 7.15 12.66
N GLY A 79 10.50 7.08 13.24
CA GLY A 79 11.31 5.85 13.35
C GLY A 79 10.59 4.60 13.85
N ASP A 80 10.20 4.58 15.12
CA ASP A 80 9.67 3.37 15.77
C ASP A 80 8.31 2.96 15.19
N PHE A 81 7.42 3.93 14.95
CA PHE A 81 6.14 3.67 14.29
C PHE A 81 6.32 3.11 12.87
N LEU A 82 7.26 3.64 12.09
CA LEU A 82 7.57 3.10 10.77
C LEU A 82 8.10 1.67 10.83
N VAL A 83 8.88 1.32 11.85
CA VAL A 83 9.34 -0.05 12.07
C VAL A 83 8.17 -0.99 12.35
N ILE A 84 7.23 -0.58 13.23
CA ILE A 84 6.01 -1.33 13.55
C ILE A 84 5.18 -1.57 12.28
N VAL A 85 4.92 -0.52 11.51
CA VAL A 85 4.12 -0.64 10.27
C VAL A 85 4.87 -1.48 9.23
N ALA A 86 6.17 -1.28 9.05
CA ALA A 86 6.96 -2.05 8.09
C ALA A 86 6.94 -3.54 8.41
N ASP A 87 7.15 -3.91 9.68
CA ASP A 87 7.08 -5.29 10.14
C ASP A 87 5.69 -5.88 9.92
N PHE A 88 4.63 -5.14 10.27
CA PHE A 88 3.26 -5.58 10.01
C PHE A 88 3.01 -5.87 8.53
N LEU A 89 3.37 -4.94 7.62
CA LEU A 89 3.17 -5.14 6.18
C LEU A 89 3.95 -6.37 5.65
N THR A 90 5.14 -6.64 6.19
CA THR A 90 5.92 -7.82 5.80
C THR A 90 5.42 -9.13 6.40
N SER A 91 4.84 -9.09 7.60
CA SER A 91 4.55 -10.30 8.41
C SER A 91 3.08 -10.70 8.44
N CYS A 92 2.13 -9.78 8.17
CA CYS A 92 0.69 -10.05 8.24
C CYS A 92 0.16 -11.18 7.36
N SER A 93 -0.94 -11.81 7.78
CA SER A 93 -1.70 -12.79 7.01
C SER A 93 -2.54 -12.11 5.92
N ALA A 94 -2.39 -12.59 4.68
CA ALA A 94 -3.13 -12.09 3.52
C ALA A 94 -4.64 -12.28 3.69
N ASP A 95 -5.08 -13.43 4.20
CA ASP A 95 -6.50 -13.75 4.35
C ASP A 95 -7.19 -12.81 5.34
N GLN A 96 -6.51 -12.50 6.45
CA GLN A 96 -7.04 -11.59 7.46
C GLN A 96 -7.11 -10.14 6.96
N ILE A 97 -6.07 -9.61 6.31
CA ILE A 97 -6.10 -8.21 5.84
C ILE A 97 -7.13 -7.99 4.72
N ARG A 98 -7.41 -9.03 3.92
CA ARG A 98 -8.42 -8.98 2.84
C ARG A 98 -9.85 -8.90 3.38
N MET A 99 -10.08 -9.17 4.67
CA MET A 99 -11.38 -8.95 5.30
C MET A 99 -11.70 -7.45 5.49
N ALA A 100 -10.66 -6.59 5.55
CA ALA A 100 -10.80 -5.14 5.73
C ALA A 100 -9.83 -4.37 4.81
N PRO A 101 -9.99 -4.46 3.47
CA PRO A 101 -9.02 -3.95 2.50
C PRO A 101 -8.84 -2.42 2.58
N ASP A 102 -9.92 -1.67 2.81
CA ASP A 102 -9.86 -0.20 2.91
C ASP A 102 -8.93 0.27 4.05
N LYS A 103 -8.96 -0.44 5.18
CA LYS A 103 -8.08 -0.16 6.32
C LYS A 103 -6.63 -0.44 5.98
N PHE A 104 -6.38 -1.57 5.33
CA PHE A 104 -5.04 -1.96 4.89
C PHE A 104 -4.44 -0.96 3.88
N LEU A 105 -5.26 -0.53 2.91
CA LEU A 105 -4.88 0.48 1.92
C LEU A 105 -4.58 1.83 2.60
N ASN A 106 -5.35 2.23 3.61
CA ASN A 106 -5.07 3.45 4.38
C ASN A 106 -3.74 3.36 5.15
N VAL A 107 -3.46 2.25 5.83
CA VAL A 107 -2.18 2.03 6.52
C VAL A 107 -1.01 2.12 5.53
N CYS A 108 -1.10 1.47 4.36
CA CYS A 108 -0.07 1.54 3.33
C CYS A 108 0.15 2.98 2.83
N LYS A 109 -0.93 3.73 2.63
CA LYS A 109 -0.88 5.15 2.22
C LYS A 109 -0.21 6.03 3.27
N VAL A 110 -0.56 5.87 4.54
CA VAL A 110 0.06 6.61 5.65
C VAL A 110 1.54 6.25 5.76
N PHE A 111 1.88 4.96 5.72
CA PHE A 111 3.27 4.49 5.73
C PHE A 111 4.10 5.13 4.61
N LYS A 112 3.59 5.12 3.38
CA LYS A 112 4.25 5.76 2.23
C LYS A 112 4.43 7.26 2.47
N ASN A 113 3.43 7.96 3.03
CA ASN A 113 3.53 9.39 3.31
C ASN A 113 4.61 9.68 4.38
N GLU A 114 4.68 8.89 5.44
CA GLU A 114 5.68 9.02 6.50
C GLU A 114 7.10 8.76 5.96
N VAL A 115 7.28 7.70 5.17
CA VAL A 115 8.55 7.42 4.48
C VAL A 115 8.99 8.59 3.58
N MET A 116 8.03 9.19 2.88
CA MET A 116 8.25 10.36 2.03
C MET A 116 8.62 11.61 2.83
N GLN A 117 7.96 11.87 3.96
CA GLN A 117 8.28 12.99 4.84
C GLN A 117 9.69 12.88 5.41
N LEU A 118 10.14 11.66 5.74
CA LEU A 118 11.51 11.40 6.19
C LEU A 118 12.55 11.40 5.04
N ASN A 119 12.13 11.54 3.78
CA ASN A 119 12.99 11.47 2.61
C ASN A 119 13.82 10.16 2.55
N THR A 120 13.23 9.03 2.94
CA THR A 120 13.90 7.70 2.96
C THR A 120 13.15 6.65 2.12
N PRO A 121 12.85 6.91 0.83
CA PRO A 121 11.98 6.06 -0.01
C PRO A 121 12.41 4.59 -0.08
N ILE A 122 13.70 4.29 0.11
CA ILE A 122 14.22 2.92 0.14
C ILE A 122 13.56 2.05 1.23
N ARG A 123 13.17 2.66 2.36
CA ARG A 123 12.47 1.96 3.47
C ARG A 123 11.07 1.50 3.08
N GLY A 124 10.47 2.13 2.07
CA GLY A 124 9.14 1.76 1.59
C GLY A 124 9.13 0.55 0.65
N ILE A 125 10.26 0.18 0.05
CA ILE A 125 10.32 -0.82 -1.04
C ILE A 125 9.88 -2.19 -0.57
N ALA A 126 10.55 -2.77 0.43
CA ALA A 126 10.25 -4.14 0.86
C ALA A 126 8.85 -4.28 1.49
N PRO A 127 8.40 -3.36 2.38
CA PRO A 127 7.06 -3.45 2.96
C PRO A 127 5.94 -3.27 1.94
N LEU A 128 6.04 -2.28 1.03
CA LEU A 128 5.00 -2.08 0.02
C LEU A 128 4.98 -3.20 -1.03
N ARG A 129 6.13 -3.79 -1.37
CA ARG A 129 6.18 -4.98 -2.23
C ARG A 129 5.44 -6.16 -1.61
N ALA A 130 5.64 -6.40 -0.30
CA ALA A 130 4.93 -7.44 0.42
C ALA A 130 3.41 -7.13 0.47
N ALA A 131 3.05 -5.87 0.73
CA ALA A 131 1.67 -5.42 0.79
C ALA A 131 0.91 -5.63 -0.54
N VAL A 132 1.54 -5.33 -1.68
CA VAL A 132 0.97 -5.62 -3.03
C VAL A 132 0.57 -7.09 -3.13
N ARG A 133 1.50 -8.00 -2.86
CA ARG A 133 1.26 -9.45 -3.00
C ARG A 133 0.20 -9.99 -2.05
N LYS A 134 0.07 -9.40 -0.87
CA LYS A 134 -0.91 -9.85 0.14
C LYS A 134 -2.32 -9.34 -0.13
N ILE A 135 -2.46 -8.11 -0.61
CA ILE A 135 -3.80 -7.54 -0.83
C ILE A 135 -4.42 -7.99 -2.16
N GLN A 136 -3.60 -8.23 -3.18
CA GLN A 136 -4.04 -8.77 -4.47
C GLN A 136 -4.82 -10.08 -4.27
N THR A 137 -5.95 -10.23 -4.96
CA THR A 137 -6.68 -11.51 -5.05
C THR A 137 -6.16 -12.39 -6.19
N SER A 138 -5.57 -11.78 -7.22
CA SER A 138 -4.87 -12.45 -8.33
C SER A 138 -3.64 -11.63 -8.74
N SER A 139 -2.70 -12.26 -9.45
CA SER A 139 -1.54 -11.56 -10.03
C SER A 139 -1.92 -10.56 -11.13
N GLU A 140 -3.13 -10.68 -11.68
CA GLU A 140 -3.63 -9.84 -12.76
C GLU A 140 -4.28 -8.53 -12.26
N GLN A 141 -4.51 -8.42 -10.94
CA GLN A 141 -5.18 -7.29 -10.32
C GLN A 141 -4.24 -6.11 -10.05
N LEU A 142 -4.59 -4.94 -10.55
CA LEU A 142 -3.93 -3.68 -10.22
C LEU A 142 -4.52 -3.06 -8.96
N THR A 143 -3.70 -3.02 -7.91
CA THR A 143 -4.05 -2.36 -6.65
C THR A 143 -3.40 -0.98 -6.54
N PRO A 144 -3.96 -0.02 -5.78
CA PRO A 144 -3.35 1.31 -5.57
C PRO A 144 -1.90 1.25 -5.06
N ILE A 145 -1.57 0.21 -4.29
CA ILE A 145 -0.23 -0.01 -3.71
C ILE A 145 0.85 -0.20 -4.79
N HIS A 146 0.51 -0.67 -6.01
CA HIS A 146 1.49 -0.82 -7.09
C HIS A 146 2.14 0.53 -7.44
N ALA A 147 1.33 1.57 -7.60
CA ALA A 147 1.81 2.90 -7.91
C ALA A 147 2.73 3.44 -6.80
N ASP A 148 2.34 3.26 -5.54
CA ASP A 148 3.14 3.69 -4.39
C ASP A 148 4.47 2.92 -4.29
N TYR A 149 4.46 1.60 -4.53
CA TYR A 149 5.66 0.77 -4.60
C TYR A 149 6.62 1.20 -5.71
N LEU A 150 6.11 1.41 -6.93
CA LEU A 150 6.92 1.84 -8.07
C LEU A 150 7.50 3.24 -7.83
N LEU A 151 6.73 4.14 -7.19
CA LEU A 151 7.22 5.45 -6.78
C LEU A 151 8.38 5.34 -5.79
N MET A 152 8.30 4.47 -4.78
CA MET A 152 9.42 4.24 -3.85
C MET A 152 10.67 3.74 -4.60
N CYS A 153 10.50 2.80 -5.54
CA CYS A 153 11.60 2.29 -6.35
C CYS A 153 12.25 3.39 -7.20
N LEU A 154 11.45 4.27 -7.82
CA LEU A 154 11.93 5.39 -8.61
C LEU A 154 12.75 6.38 -7.79
N LEU A 155 12.19 6.83 -6.65
CA LEU A 155 12.81 7.84 -5.80
C LEU A 155 14.08 7.33 -5.14
N ALA A 156 14.11 6.06 -4.74
CA ALA A 156 15.31 5.40 -4.22
C ALA A 156 16.32 4.97 -5.32
N LYS A 157 15.98 5.19 -6.61
CA LYS A 157 16.76 4.73 -7.78
C LYS A 157 17.02 3.21 -7.79
N GLN A 158 16.12 2.44 -7.18
CA GLN A 158 16.16 0.98 -7.13
C GLN A 158 15.28 0.38 -8.23
N TYR A 159 15.60 0.67 -9.49
CA TYR A 159 14.76 0.29 -10.63
C TYR A 159 14.57 -1.22 -10.79
N LYS A 160 15.60 -2.01 -10.48
CA LYS A 160 15.52 -3.48 -10.53
C LYS A 160 14.49 -4.05 -9.56
N ALA A 161 14.28 -3.43 -8.40
CA ALA A 161 13.25 -3.86 -7.47
C ALA A 161 11.86 -3.73 -8.09
N GLY A 162 11.59 -2.61 -8.78
CA GLY A 162 10.30 -2.35 -9.41
C GLY A 162 9.89 -3.35 -10.48
N LEU A 163 10.84 -4.07 -11.11
CA LEU A 163 10.53 -5.09 -12.12
C LEU A 163 9.60 -6.18 -11.61
N SER A 164 9.68 -6.54 -10.32
CA SER A 164 8.84 -7.59 -9.73
C SER A 164 7.34 -7.28 -9.75
N ALA A 165 6.95 -6.03 -10.02
CA ALA A 165 5.56 -5.61 -10.18
C ALA A 165 5.21 -5.24 -11.63
N LEU A 166 6.22 -5.11 -12.52
CA LEU A 166 6.06 -4.74 -13.93
C LEU A 166 6.13 -5.93 -14.88
N GLU A 167 6.53 -7.09 -14.37
CA GLU A 167 6.61 -8.35 -15.11
C GLU A 167 5.32 -9.19 -14.98
N ASP A 168 4.40 -8.80 -14.10
CA ASP A 168 3.07 -9.40 -14.02
C ASP A 168 2.17 -8.85 -15.13
N ASP A 169 1.36 -9.73 -15.73
CA ASP A 169 0.35 -9.34 -16.71
C ASP A 169 -0.90 -8.81 -16.00
N ILE A 170 -1.06 -7.48 -15.99
CA ILE A 170 -2.18 -6.80 -15.33
C ILE A 170 -3.35 -6.63 -16.29
N PHE A 171 -4.50 -7.19 -15.93
CA PHE A 171 -5.75 -7.12 -16.72
C PHE A 171 -6.94 -6.58 -15.94
N ASP A 172 -6.93 -6.69 -14.61
CA ASP A 172 -8.02 -6.26 -13.75
C ASP A 172 -7.68 -4.92 -13.08
N VAL A 173 -8.43 -3.87 -13.42
CA VAL A 173 -8.15 -2.49 -13.03
C VAL A 173 -9.42 -1.83 -12.50
N ASP A 174 -9.44 -1.56 -11.20
CA ASP A 174 -10.58 -0.93 -10.54
C ASP A 174 -10.66 0.59 -10.79
N GLN A 175 -9.53 1.28 -10.68
CA GLN A 175 -9.47 2.74 -10.70
C GLN A 175 -8.57 3.24 -11.85
N PRO A 176 -9.08 4.07 -12.78
CA PRO A 176 -8.30 4.59 -13.89
C PRO A 176 -7.01 5.30 -13.45
N LYS A 177 -7.08 6.04 -12.32
CA LYS A 177 -5.93 6.74 -11.75
C LYS A 177 -4.74 5.81 -11.46
N ASP A 178 -5.03 4.62 -10.96
CA ASP A 178 -3.99 3.66 -10.58
C ASP A 178 -3.30 3.10 -11.81
N LEU A 179 -4.05 2.87 -12.90
CA LEU A 179 -3.49 2.51 -14.21
C LEU A 179 -2.55 3.60 -14.75
N PHE A 180 -2.98 4.87 -14.74
CA PHE A 180 -2.12 5.96 -15.21
C PHE A 180 -0.82 6.06 -14.42
N LEU A 181 -0.87 5.94 -13.09
CA LEU A 181 0.32 6.00 -12.24
C LEU A 181 1.21 4.77 -12.43
N TYR A 182 0.64 3.57 -12.49
CA TYR A 182 1.35 2.33 -12.75
C TYR A 182 2.13 2.41 -14.07
N CYS A 183 1.44 2.75 -15.16
CA CYS A 183 2.04 2.89 -16.48
C CYS A 183 3.11 3.99 -16.53
N TYR A 184 2.83 5.16 -15.94
CA TYR A 184 3.78 6.27 -15.92
C TYR A 184 5.05 5.93 -15.12
N TYR A 185 4.91 5.44 -13.89
CA TYR A 185 6.05 5.08 -13.06
C TYR A 185 6.80 3.86 -13.60
N GLY A 186 6.08 2.84 -14.08
CA GLY A 186 6.69 1.68 -14.73
C GLY A 186 7.46 2.06 -15.99
N GLY A 187 6.91 2.95 -16.83
CA GLY A 187 7.60 3.51 -17.98
C GLY A 187 8.90 4.21 -17.58
N MET A 188 8.87 5.02 -16.53
CA MET A 188 10.08 5.67 -15.99
C MET A 188 11.12 4.68 -15.46
N ILE A 189 10.70 3.58 -14.82
CA ILE A 189 11.60 2.51 -14.36
C ILE A 189 12.27 1.85 -15.56
N TYR A 190 11.51 1.50 -16.60
CA TYR A 190 12.07 0.91 -17.82
C TYR A 190 12.99 1.88 -18.57
N ILE A 191 12.69 3.18 -18.60
CA ILE A 191 13.61 4.22 -19.11
C ILE A 191 14.93 4.21 -18.33
N GLY A 192 14.86 4.22 -16.99
CA GLY A 192 16.05 4.18 -16.12
C GLY A 192 16.91 2.93 -16.34
N LEU A 193 16.29 1.82 -16.74
CA LEU A 193 16.95 0.57 -17.11
C LEU A 193 17.34 0.48 -18.59
N LYS A 194 17.08 1.52 -19.39
CA LYS A 194 17.27 1.56 -20.85
C LYS A 194 16.52 0.45 -21.62
N LYS A 195 15.44 -0.08 -21.05
CA LYS A 195 14.52 -1.02 -21.71
C LYS A 195 13.45 -0.24 -22.46
N PHE A 196 13.85 0.54 -23.47
CA PHE A 196 12.98 1.49 -24.17
C PHE A 196 11.72 0.87 -24.82
N PRO A 197 11.75 -0.33 -25.42
CA PRO A 197 10.53 -0.95 -25.96
C PRO A 197 9.44 -1.15 -24.90
N LYS A 198 9.81 -1.69 -23.74
CA LYS A 198 8.89 -1.87 -22.60
C LYS A 198 8.43 -0.54 -22.00
N ALA A 199 9.31 0.48 -22.00
CA ALA A 199 8.92 1.82 -21.59
C ALA A 199 7.87 2.41 -22.53
N LEU A 200 8.02 2.25 -23.85
CA LEU A 200 7.05 2.72 -24.84
C LEU A 200 5.70 2.02 -24.69
N GLU A 201 5.68 0.71 -24.45
CA GLU A 201 4.44 -0.05 -24.19
C GLU A 201 3.65 0.58 -23.02
N LEU A 202 4.30 0.77 -21.87
CA LEU A 202 3.62 1.35 -20.70
C LEU A 202 3.22 2.81 -20.90
N LEU A 203 4.09 3.63 -21.49
CA LEU A 203 3.77 5.05 -21.74
C LEU A 203 2.64 5.18 -22.77
N HIS A 204 2.61 4.33 -23.78
CA HIS A 204 1.52 4.27 -24.75
C HIS A 204 0.21 3.91 -24.04
N ASN A 205 0.20 2.90 -23.19
CA ASN A 205 -0.99 2.51 -22.41
C ASN A 205 -1.51 3.68 -21.55
N ALA A 206 -0.62 4.47 -20.94
CA ALA A 206 -1.02 5.68 -20.21
C ALA A 206 -1.60 6.78 -21.10
N VAL A 207 -1.20 6.88 -22.37
CA VAL A 207 -1.70 7.90 -23.31
C VAL A 207 -3.02 7.47 -23.95
N THR A 208 -3.22 6.18 -24.19
CA THR A 208 -4.41 5.64 -24.84
C THR A 208 -5.50 5.20 -23.88
N ALA A 209 -5.23 5.15 -22.57
CA ALA A 209 -6.23 4.81 -21.57
C ALA A 209 -7.43 5.79 -21.61
N PRO A 210 -8.68 5.29 -21.50
CA PRO A 210 -9.86 6.14 -21.50
C PRO A 210 -9.83 7.19 -20.39
N MET A 211 -10.16 8.43 -20.73
CA MET A 211 -10.16 9.56 -19.80
C MET A 211 -11.34 10.49 -20.08
N SER A 212 -12.13 10.79 -19.05
CA SER A 212 -13.27 11.72 -19.12
C SER A 212 -12.86 13.18 -18.99
N SER A 213 -11.67 13.44 -18.43
CA SER A 213 -11.09 14.77 -18.28
C SER A 213 -9.57 14.71 -18.43
N LEU A 214 -8.95 15.83 -18.79
CA LEU A 214 -7.50 15.92 -18.96
C LEU A 214 -6.75 15.61 -17.66
N ASN A 215 -5.81 14.66 -17.70
CA ASN A 215 -4.98 14.27 -16.57
C ASN A 215 -3.52 14.68 -16.80
N ALA A 216 -2.92 15.41 -15.85
CA ALA A 216 -1.52 15.82 -15.90
C ALA A 216 -0.55 14.62 -16.03
N ILE A 217 -0.89 13.46 -15.46
CA ILE A 217 -0.09 12.23 -15.57
C ILE A 217 0.00 11.78 -17.04
N ALA A 218 -1.12 11.79 -17.76
CA ALA A 218 -1.17 11.41 -19.17
C ALA A 218 -0.37 12.39 -20.04
N VAL A 219 -0.43 13.70 -19.73
CA VAL A 219 0.38 14.71 -20.42
C VAL A 219 1.87 14.48 -20.21
N GLU A 220 2.30 14.20 -18.98
CA GLU A 220 3.70 13.89 -18.68
C GLU A 220 4.16 12.54 -19.27
N ALA A 221 3.27 11.56 -19.34
CA ALA A 221 3.50 10.29 -20.03
C ALA A 221 3.70 10.53 -21.53
N TYR A 222 2.85 11.34 -22.17
CA TYR A 222 2.95 11.67 -23.59
C TYR A 222 4.28 12.36 -23.93
N ARG A 223 4.71 13.33 -23.13
CA ARG A 223 6.01 14.00 -23.33
C ARG A 223 7.16 12.98 -23.30
N LYS A 224 7.14 12.04 -22.36
CA LYS A 224 8.15 10.99 -22.25
C LYS A 224 8.04 9.98 -23.38
N TYR A 225 6.83 9.64 -23.82
CA TYR A 225 6.58 8.76 -24.95
C TYR A 225 7.27 9.30 -26.22
N VAL A 226 7.07 10.58 -26.55
CA VAL A 226 7.71 11.22 -27.70
C VAL A 226 9.24 11.15 -27.59
N LEU A 227 9.80 11.52 -26.43
CA LEU A 227 11.25 11.49 -26.23
C LEU A 227 11.83 10.08 -26.37
N VAL A 228 11.18 9.07 -25.80
CA VAL A 228 11.64 7.68 -25.89
C VAL A 228 11.45 7.12 -27.30
N SER A 229 10.40 7.52 -28.03
CA SER A 229 10.21 7.12 -29.44
C SER A 229 11.34 7.64 -30.30
N LEU A 230 11.73 8.91 -30.14
CA LEU A 230 12.88 9.48 -30.84
C LEU A 230 14.19 8.73 -30.53
N ILE A 231 14.40 8.31 -29.27
CA ILE A 231 15.59 7.54 -28.88
C ILE A 231 15.59 6.14 -29.51
N GLN A 232 14.45 5.43 -29.47
CA GLN A 232 14.36 4.03 -29.87
C GLN A 232 14.16 3.85 -31.38
N ASN A 233 13.39 4.72 -32.01
CA ASN A 233 12.90 4.58 -33.39
C ASN A 233 13.44 5.68 -34.32
N GLY A 234 13.98 6.78 -33.79
CA GLY A 234 14.41 7.94 -34.59
C GLY A 234 13.28 8.82 -35.11
N GLN A 235 12.04 8.56 -34.68
CA GLN A 235 10.82 9.28 -35.07
C GLN A 235 9.75 9.19 -33.99
#